data_AF-A0A3D5ADV1-F1
#
_entry.id   AF-A0A3D5ADV1-F1
#
_cell.length_a   1.000
_cell.length_b   1.000
_cell.length_c   1.000
_cell.angle_alpha   90.00
_cell.angle_beta   90.00
_cell.angle_gamma   90.00
#
_symmetry.space_group_name_H-M   'P 1'
#
loop_
_entity.id
_entity.type
_entity.pdbx_description
1 polymer ?
#
loop_
_entity_poly.entity_id
_entity_poly.type
_entity_poly.pdbx_seq_one_letter_code
_entity_poly.pdbx_strand_id
1 'polypeptide(L)' 'MKQKITNANKEPTEFFINHLYDTALYASQLTTLETGIHIIETGLAGWPEIRDREIEKLKKEM' A
#
# COMPACT_ATOMS: atom_id res chain seq x y z
N MET A 1 -14.82 16.93 -20.64
CA MET A 1 -14.89 15.48 -20.36
C MET A 1 -13.80 15.14 -19.35
N LYS A 2 -14.14 14.71 -18.14
CA LYS A 2 -13.15 14.18 -17.18
C LYS A 2 -12.82 12.75 -17.62
N GLN A 3 -11.60 12.52 -18.11
CA GLN A 3 -11.12 11.18 -18.42
C GLN A 3 -11.14 10.37 -17.12
N LYS A 4 -12.08 9.43 -16.97
CA LYS A 4 -12.00 8.41 -15.94
C LYS A 4 -10.86 7.49 -16.36
N ILE A 5 -9.70 7.62 -15.73
CA ILE A 5 -8.59 6.68 -15.90
C ILE A 5 -9.07 5.34 -15.32
N THR A 6 -9.68 4.50 -16.15
CA THR A 6 -9.99 3.11 -15.82
C THR A 6 -8.73 2.27 -16.01
N ASN A 7 -7.74 2.44 -15.13
CA ASN A 7 -6.59 1.54 -15.00
C ASN A 7 -6.85 0.44 -13.94
N ALA A 8 -8.11 0.13 -13.64
CA ALA A 8 -8.48 -0.82 -12.60
C ALA A 8 -8.21 -2.31 -12.94
N ASN A 9 -7.65 -2.61 -14.12
CA ASN A 9 -7.51 -4.00 -14.60
C ASN A 9 -6.06 -4.48 -14.72
N LYS A 10 -5.05 -3.69 -14.34
CA LYS A 10 -3.66 -4.18 -14.27
C LYS A 10 -3.25 -4.19 -12.81
N GLU A 11 -2.83 -5.35 -12.32
CA GLU A 11 -2.19 -5.46 -11.01
C GLU A 11 -0.99 -4.51 -10.91
N PRO A 12 -0.69 -3.98 -9.72
CA PRO A 12 0.49 -3.16 -9.52
C PRO A 12 1.72 -4.03 -9.70
N THR A 13 2.83 -3.44 -10.15
CA THR A 13 4.08 -4.20 -10.29
C THR A 13 4.63 -4.55 -8.91
N GLU A 14 5.34 -5.68 -8.80
CA GLU A 14 6.06 -6.06 -7.57
C GLU A 14 7.01 -4.95 -7.08
N PHE A 15 7.65 -4.22 -8.01
CA PHE A 15 8.47 -3.06 -7.65
C PHE A 15 7.67 -1.97 -6.93
N PHE A 16 6.47 -1.65 -7.43
CA PHE A 16 5.60 -0.66 -6.78
C PHE A 16 5.14 -1.13 -5.41
N ILE A 17 4.73 -2.40 -5.28
CA ILE A 17 4.29 -2.98 -4.00
C ILE A 17 5.43 -2.89 -2.97
N ASN A 18 6.63 -3.32 -3.34
CA ASN A 18 7.80 -3.29 -2.45
C ASN A 18 8.17 -1.85 -2.06
N HIS A 19 8.20 -0.92 -3.00
CA HIS A 19 8.51 0.48 -2.70
C HIS A 19 7.50 1.11 -1.73
N LEU A 20 6.21 0.82 -1.94
CA LEU A 20 5.15 1.29 -1.04
C LEU A 20 5.29 0.67 0.35
N TYR A 21 5.59 -0.63 0.42
CA TYR A 21 5.82 -1.34 1.67
C TYR A 21 6.99 -0.77 2.46
N ASP A 22 8.15 -0.57 1.82
CA ASP A 22 9.34 0.01 2.46
C ASP A 22 9.05 1.42 2.99
N THR A 23 8.29 2.21 2.23
CA THR A 23 7.86 3.55 2.66
C THR A 23 6.93 3.48 3.87
N ALA A 24 5.98 2.54 3.88
CA ALA A 24 5.05 2.33 4.99
C ALA A 24 5.76 1.83 6.26
N LEU A 25 6.71 0.89 6.11
CA LEU A 25 7.54 0.39 7.21
C LEU A 25 8.37 1.52 7.83
N TYR A 26 9.07 2.29 6.99
CA TYR A 26 9.86 3.43 7.44
C TYR A 26 9.00 4.49 8.17
N ALA A 27 7.84 4.84 7.61
CA ALA A 27 6.92 5.77 8.24
C ALA A 27 6.38 5.24 9.58
N SER A 28 6.13 3.94 9.69
CA SER A 28 5.68 3.28 10.92
C SER A 28 6.73 3.36 12.02
N GLN A 29 7.99 3.10 11.68
CA GLN A 29 9.13 3.18 12.60
C GLN A 29 9.39 4.59 13.10
N LEU A 30 9.13 5.62 12.28
CA LEU A 30 9.32 7.01 12.66
C LEU A 30 8.14 7.59 13.45
N THR A 31 6.94 7.08 13.24
CA THR A 31 5.71 7.65 13.80
C THR A 31 4.89 6.60 14.53
N THR A 32 3.94 5.97 13.82
CA THR A 32 3.01 4.98 14.36
C THR A 32 2.67 3.96 13.29
N LEU A 33 2.31 2.73 13.69
CA LEU A 33 1.86 1.68 12.79
C LEU A 33 0.70 2.14 11.89
N GLU A 34 -0.21 2.94 12.43
CA GLU A 34 -1.36 3.51 11.73
C GLU A 34 -0.95 4.37 10.53
N THR A 35 0.17 5.11 10.63
CA THR A 35 0.72 5.89 9.52
C THR A 35 1.11 5.00 8.35
N GLY A 36 1.80 3.88 8.61
CA GLY A 36 2.19 2.94 7.57
C GLY A 36 0.99 2.22 6.96
N ILE A 37 0.04 1.80 7.80
CA ILE A 37 -1.23 1.21 7.33
C ILE A 37 -1.93 2.18 6.36
N HIS A 38 -2.04 3.46 6.71
CA HIS A 38 -2.70 4.46 5.87
C HIS A 38 -2.02 4.64 4.49
N ILE A 39 -0.68 4.56 4.44
CA ILE A 39 0.09 4.59 3.19
C ILE A 39 -0.27 3.39 2.30
N ILE A 40 -0.32 2.18 2.88
CA ILE A 40 -0.68 0.95 2.16
C ILE A 40 -2.14 1.01 1.69
N GLU A 41 -3.06 1.42 2.55
CA GLU A 41 -4.49 1.56 2.23
C GLU A 41 -4.73 2.49 1.04
N THR A 42 -4.04 3.63 1.03
CA THR A 42 -4.18 4.64 -0.03
C THR A 42 -3.50 4.19 -1.32
N GLY A 43 -2.27 3.67 -1.23
CA GLY A 43 -1.48 3.28 -2.40
C GLY A 43 -2.00 2.03 -3.12
N LEU A 44 -2.68 1.13 -2.38
CA LEU A 44 -3.25 -0.11 -2.92
C LEU A 44 -4.78 -0.15 -2.87
N ALA A 45 -5.45 1.01 -2.80
CA ALA A 45 -6.92 1.10 -2.73
C ALA A 45 -7.64 0.36 -3.88
N GLY A 46 -7.00 0.24 -5.06
CA GLY A 46 -7.52 -0.49 -6.21
C GLY A 46 -7.31 -2.01 -6.17
N TRP A 47 -6.53 -2.53 -5.23
CA TRP A 47 -6.13 -3.93 -5.14
C TRP A 47 -6.26 -4.44 -3.69
N PRO A 48 -7.49 -4.72 -3.22
CA PRO A 48 -7.77 -5.01 -1.81
C PRO A 48 -7.03 -6.25 -1.29
N GLU A 49 -6.88 -7.29 -2.11
CA GLU A 49 -6.17 -8.51 -1.70
C GLU A 49 -4.68 -8.25 -1.43
N ILE A 50 -4.02 -7.45 -2.28
CA ILE A 50 -2.61 -7.07 -2.11
C ILE A 50 -2.49 -6.12 -0.93
N ARG A 51 -3.39 -5.13 -0.81
CA ARG A 51 -3.45 -4.20 0.32
C ARG A 51 -3.52 -4.94 1.66
N ASP A 52 -4.47 -5.86 1.79
CA ASP A 52 -4.70 -6.57 3.06
C ASP A 52 -3.51 -7.47 3.41
N ARG A 53 -2.89 -8.11 2.40
CA ARG A 53 -1.66 -8.89 2.58
C ARG A 53 -0.51 -8.04 3.11
N GLU A 54 -0.25 -6.87 2.50
CA GLU A 54 0.85 -5.99 2.92
C GLU A 54 0.58 -5.34 4.29
N ILE A 55 -0.68 -5.03 4.63
CA ILE A 55 -1.06 -4.56 5.97
C ILE A 55 -0.77 -5.63 7.03
N GLU A 56 -1.16 -6.88 6.79
CA GLU A 56 -0.91 -7.97 7.74
C GLU A 56 0.57 -8.31 7.86
N LYS A 57 1.36 -8.11 6.79
CA LYS A 57 2.82 -8.20 6.85
C LYS A 57 3.40 -7.09 7.73
N LEU A 58 2.98 -5.83 7.52
CA LEU A 58 3.46 -4.68 8.29
C LEU A 58 3.16 -4.82 9.79
N LYS A 59 1.95 -5.28 10.14
CA LYS A 59 1.54 -5.53 11.54
C LYS A 59 2.38 -6.60 12.26
N LYS A 60 3.03 -7.50 11.52
CA LYS A 60 3.89 -8.56 12.09
C LYS A 60 5.33 -8.10 12.30
N GLU A 61 5.78 -7.11 11.53
CA GLU A 61 7.15 -6.60 11.55
C GLU A 61 7.34 -5.43 12.55
N MET A 62 6.26 -4.73 12.90
CA MET A 62 6.20 -3.65 13.88
C MET A 62 5.74 -4.14 15.24
#